data_AF-A0A2W4IBD1-F1
#
_entry.id   AF-A0A2W4IBD1-F1
#
_cell.length_a   1.000
_cell.length_b   1.000
_cell.length_c   1.000
_cell.angle_alpha   90.00
_cell.angle_beta   90.00
_cell.angle_gamma   90.00
#
_symmetry.space_group_name_H-M   'P 1'
#
loop_
_entity.id
_entity.type
_entity.pdbx_description
1 polymer ?
#
loop_
_entity_poly.entity_id
_entity_poly.type
_entity_poly.pdbx_seq_one_letter_code
_entity_poly.pdbx_strand_id
1 'polypeptide(L)'
;MTVADKHKKANETFFEEGLARLRAGEMEESTGKLLMDLMEVRAEKALLPFARKWIKLFPRVESAPRLVGKWLQEFESNDAMYMATSYVKTYPDVNALILIIRAVAHLQKIPPKLLDVIEKRFAAEPNSHIWSKLQAPKNPKEELDSLILRWLEINRYNSNVAVDVAWVALFSRSNEVLNEAFRWIEVNQDKTPDIWILFVNMLRGASELHRALAPRVAVTASHWLSRNSDYANAGRIYYDVLVELRNQDEILKAKEWFLEHAETESAQMALAGILQATYLMGEPIEPEFVQSAKRILAAQSPDERAAVLVGSLLELSPDAETIKFAKDTLSDHYHPTWLHAVLLRVAADEQSISAANEIYSKPQDRSPEVIIELLKIDAKNAIARKAAQKWIDKNPNEKQSKELQLLLGV
;
A
#
# COMPACT_ATOMS: atom_id res chain seq x y z
N MET A 1 -27.55 36.94 -0.08
CA MET A 1 -26.47 36.34 0.74
C MET A 1 -26.47 34.85 0.46
N THR A 2 -25.44 34.38 -0.22
CA THR A 2 -25.33 32.97 -0.62
C THR A 2 -25.01 32.07 0.58
N VAL A 3 -25.13 30.76 0.43
CA VAL A 3 -24.70 29.78 1.46
C VAL A 3 -23.20 29.96 1.77
N ALA A 4 -22.38 30.24 0.75
CA ALA A 4 -20.95 30.53 0.92
C ALA A 4 -20.70 31.80 1.79
N ASP A 5 -21.49 32.86 1.59
CA ASP A 5 -21.37 34.09 2.38
C ASP A 5 -21.75 33.87 3.86
N LYS A 6 -22.75 33.02 4.11
CA LYS A 6 -23.15 32.61 5.47
C LYS A 6 -22.05 31.83 6.18
N HIS A 7 -21.43 30.87 5.48
CA HIS A 7 -20.31 30.09 6.04
C HIS A 7 -19.08 30.96 6.31
N LYS A 8 -18.73 31.86 5.39
CA LYS A 8 -17.60 32.79 5.57
C LYS A 8 -17.79 33.66 6.81
N LYS A 9 -18.98 34.25 6.98
CA LYS A 9 -19.30 35.10 8.14
C LYS A 9 -19.29 34.31 9.45
N ALA A 10 -19.81 33.08 9.47
CA ALA A 10 -19.77 32.21 10.64
C ALA A 10 -18.34 31.85 11.05
N ASN A 11 -17.47 31.55 10.08
CA ASN A 11 -16.05 31.28 10.31
C ASN A 11 -15.29 32.50 10.86
N GLU A 12 -15.58 33.70 10.34
CA GLU A 12 -15.03 34.96 10.86
C GLU A 12 -15.46 35.18 12.31
N THR A 13 -16.75 35.02 12.63
CA THR A 13 -17.26 35.15 14.01
C THR A 13 -16.61 34.14 14.95
N PHE A 14 -16.55 32.86 14.57
CA PHE A 14 -15.91 31.82 15.38
C PHE A 14 -14.44 32.15 15.66
N PHE A 15 -13.71 32.65 14.67
CA PHE A 15 -12.31 32.99 14.83
C PHE A 15 -12.10 34.15 15.82
N GLU A 16 -12.84 35.25 15.66
CA GLU A 16 -12.70 36.42 16.53
C GLU A 16 -13.10 36.10 17.99
N GLU A 17 -14.18 35.32 18.18
CA GLU A 17 -14.61 34.86 19.50
C GLU A 17 -13.58 33.92 20.15
N GLY A 18 -13.04 32.98 19.38
CA GLY A 18 -11.99 32.07 19.84
C GLY A 18 -10.72 32.83 20.23
N LEU A 19 -10.30 33.81 19.44
CA LEU A 19 -9.14 34.64 19.74
C LEU A 19 -9.37 35.50 21.00
N ALA A 20 -10.56 36.05 21.18
CA ALA A 20 -10.93 36.77 22.40
C ALA A 20 -10.88 35.87 23.64
N ARG A 21 -11.36 34.61 23.52
CA ARG A 21 -11.27 33.62 24.60
C ARG A 21 -9.83 33.27 24.95
N LEU A 22 -8.95 33.09 23.96
CA LEU A 22 -7.53 32.83 24.19
C LEU A 22 -6.83 34.01 24.90
N ARG A 23 -7.27 35.25 24.67
CA ARG A 23 -6.75 36.45 25.35
C ARG A 23 -7.26 36.59 26.78
N ALA A 24 -8.50 36.19 27.04
CA ALA A 24 -9.16 36.41 28.33
C ALA A 24 -8.97 35.25 29.33
N GLY A 25 -8.70 34.03 28.83
CA GLY A 25 -8.71 32.81 29.65
C GLY A 25 -7.33 32.36 30.17
N GLU A 26 -7.37 31.57 31.24
CA GLU A 26 -6.25 30.69 31.61
C GLU A 26 -6.12 29.55 30.58
N MET A 27 -4.90 29.05 30.40
CA MET A 27 -4.63 27.98 29.44
C MET A 27 -4.91 26.63 30.09
N GLU A 28 -5.86 25.87 29.53
CA GLU A 28 -6.20 24.50 29.95
C GLU A 28 -5.85 23.49 28.85
N GLU A 29 -5.80 22.18 29.16
CA GLU A 29 -5.54 21.13 28.16
C GLU A 29 -6.54 21.17 26.99
N SER A 30 -7.81 21.42 27.25
CA SER A 30 -8.88 21.57 26.25
C SER A 30 -8.60 22.68 25.22
N THR A 31 -7.78 23.67 25.59
CA THR A 31 -7.40 24.80 24.74
C THR A 31 -6.61 24.37 23.50
N GLY A 32 -5.92 23.23 23.56
CA GLY A 32 -5.21 22.67 22.41
C GLY A 32 -6.13 22.34 21.25
N LYS A 33 -7.35 21.85 21.54
CA LYS A 33 -8.38 21.59 20.52
C LYS A 33 -8.88 22.89 19.90
N LEU A 34 -9.18 23.90 20.72
CA LEU A 34 -9.60 25.21 20.22
C LEU A 34 -8.55 25.83 19.29
N LEU A 35 -7.26 25.73 19.63
CA LEU A 35 -6.18 26.21 18.78
C LEU A 35 -6.14 25.49 17.42
N MET A 36 -6.32 24.17 17.42
CA MET A 36 -6.42 23.38 16.19
C MET A 36 -7.62 23.81 15.34
N ASP A 37 -8.81 23.91 15.94
CA ASP A 37 -10.04 24.29 15.25
C ASP A 37 -9.91 25.71 14.64
N LEU A 38 -9.29 26.65 15.37
CA LEU A 38 -9.03 27.99 14.86
C LEU A 38 -8.05 27.99 13.68
N MET A 39 -6.99 27.19 13.73
CA MET A 39 -6.04 27.05 12.62
C MET A 39 -6.67 26.40 11.38
N GLU A 40 -7.63 25.48 11.57
CA GLU A 40 -8.38 24.89 10.46
C GLU A 40 -9.32 25.90 9.78
N VAL A 41 -9.89 26.83 10.55
CA VAL A 41 -10.74 27.91 10.02
C VAL A 41 -9.89 29.01 9.36
N ARG A 42 -8.83 29.47 10.03
CA ARG A 42 -7.96 30.55 9.57
C ARG A 42 -6.60 30.49 10.26
N ALA A 43 -5.56 30.09 9.55
CA ALA A 43 -4.20 30.09 10.11
C ALA A 43 -3.60 31.51 10.16
N GLU A 44 -3.60 32.13 11.35
CA GLU A 44 -2.97 33.44 11.57
C GLU A 44 -1.77 33.43 12.52
N LYS A 45 -0.81 34.33 12.26
CA LYS A 45 0.34 34.58 13.14
C LYS A 45 -0.06 35.05 14.55
N ALA A 46 -1.28 35.58 14.73
CA ALA A 46 -1.80 35.98 16.04
C ALA A 46 -2.01 34.79 16.99
N LEU A 47 -2.16 33.57 16.47
CA LEU A 47 -2.32 32.35 17.28
C LEU A 47 -0.99 31.84 17.86
N LEU A 48 0.16 32.26 17.29
CA LEU A 48 1.47 31.72 17.64
C LEU A 48 1.77 31.83 19.15
N PRO A 49 1.63 33.01 19.81
CA PRO A 49 1.98 33.14 21.22
C PRO A 49 1.17 32.20 22.12
N PHE A 50 -0.10 31.97 21.77
CA PHE A 50 -1.01 31.09 22.52
C PHE A 50 -0.62 29.64 22.38
N ALA A 51 -0.36 29.16 21.16
CA ALA A 51 0.09 27.81 20.94
C ALA A 51 1.48 27.54 21.56
N ARG A 52 2.42 28.52 21.56
CA ARG A 52 3.69 28.41 22.32
C ARG A 52 3.45 28.19 23.80
N LYS A 53 2.63 29.06 24.40
CA LYS A 53 2.31 29.02 25.82
C LYS A 53 1.67 27.68 26.16
N TRP A 54 0.71 27.24 25.35
CA TRP A 54 -0.01 26.00 25.54
C TRP A 54 0.92 24.77 25.45
N ILE A 55 1.74 24.66 24.40
CA ILE A 55 2.69 23.55 24.24
C ILE A 55 3.69 23.48 25.40
N LYS A 56 4.12 24.64 25.92
CA LYS A 56 5.02 24.70 27.08
C LYS A 56 4.35 24.21 28.37
N LEU A 57 3.06 24.49 28.54
CA LEU A 57 2.30 24.09 29.73
C LEU A 57 1.86 22.62 29.65
N PHE A 58 1.53 22.14 28.46
CA PHE A 58 0.97 20.81 28.21
C PHE A 58 1.80 19.98 27.21
N PRO A 59 3.12 19.84 27.41
CA PRO A 59 4.01 19.23 26.42
C PRO A 59 3.84 17.71 26.28
N ARG A 60 2.93 17.09 27.03
CA ARG A 60 2.69 15.64 27.06
C ARG A 60 1.26 15.25 26.70
N VAL A 61 0.41 16.23 26.40
CA VAL A 61 -0.97 15.94 25.97
C VAL A 61 -0.94 15.40 24.54
N GLU A 62 -1.77 14.40 24.26
CA GLU A 62 -1.81 13.69 22.97
C GLU A 62 -1.99 14.61 21.76
N SER A 63 -2.69 15.74 21.93
CA SER A 63 -2.92 16.73 20.88
C SER A 63 -1.72 17.63 20.58
N ALA A 64 -0.70 17.66 21.44
CA ALA A 64 0.43 18.58 21.31
C ALA A 64 1.32 18.28 20.08
N PRO A 65 1.72 17.03 19.76
CA PRO A 65 2.41 16.72 18.51
C PRO A 65 1.58 17.09 17.26
N ARG A 66 0.25 16.92 17.33
CA ARG A 66 -0.66 17.30 16.24
C ARG A 66 -0.66 18.81 16.01
N LEU A 67 -0.69 19.60 17.09
CA LEU A 67 -0.64 21.05 17.04
C LEU A 67 0.70 21.56 16.49
N VAL A 68 1.82 20.98 16.93
CA VAL A 68 3.15 21.30 16.37
C VAL A 68 3.23 20.98 14.88
N GLY A 69 2.72 19.80 14.47
CA GLY A 69 2.69 19.40 13.06
C GLY A 69 1.82 20.32 12.19
N LYS A 70 0.60 20.62 12.64
CA LYS A 70 -0.30 21.55 11.94
C LYS A 70 0.33 22.93 11.83
N TRP A 71 0.98 23.41 12.88
CA TRP A 71 1.71 24.67 12.84
C TRP A 71 2.80 24.66 11.78
N LEU A 72 3.68 23.66 11.77
CA LEU A 72 4.75 23.56 10.78
C LEU A 72 4.23 23.64 9.34
N GLN A 73 3.08 23.02 9.07
CA GLN A 73 2.45 23.04 7.74
C GLN A 73 1.93 24.43 7.35
N GLU A 74 1.32 25.14 8.30
CA GLU A 74 0.69 26.44 8.02
C GLU A 74 1.68 27.62 8.06
N PHE A 75 2.79 27.49 8.80
CA PHE A 75 3.74 28.58 9.01
C PHE A 75 5.20 28.12 8.85
N GLU A 76 5.76 28.29 7.64
CA GLU A 76 7.18 28.10 7.33
C GLU A 76 8.05 29.23 7.93
N SER A 77 8.08 29.32 9.26
CA SER A 77 8.86 30.33 10.01
C SER A 77 9.95 29.67 10.84
N ASN A 78 11.08 30.37 11.04
CA ASN A 78 12.14 29.93 11.96
C ASN A 78 11.59 29.58 13.36
N ASP A 79 10.55 30.30 13.74
CA ASP A 79 9.82 30.20 14.99
C ASP A 79 9.05 28.88 15.15
N ALA A 80 8.43 28.39 14.07
CA ALA A 80 7.79 27.09 14.01
C ALA A 80 8.83 25.96 13.99
N MET A 81 9.91 26.13 13.21
CA MET A 81 10.99 25.16 13.11
C MET A 81 11.72 24.97 14.45
N TYR A 82 11.98 26.05 15.18
CA TYR A 82 12.59 25.98 16.51
C TYR A 82 11.71 25.21 17.51
N MET A 83 10.40 25.48 17.49
CA MET A 83 9.45 24.77 18.34
C MET A 83 9.45 23.27 18.03
N ALA A 84 9.30 22.90 16.75
CA ALA A 84 9.32 21.50 16.34
C ALA A 84 10.63 20.81 16.72
N THR A 85 11.78 21.48 16.51
CA THR A 85 13.10 20.96 16.88
C THR A 85 13.17 20.70 18.38
N SER A 86 12.73 21.67 19.20
CA SER A 86 12.70 21.51 20.65
C SER A 86 11.79 20.35 21.06
N TYR A 87 10.64 20.22 20.41
CA TYR A 87 9.64 19.22 20.75
C TYR A 87 10.09 17.80 20.41
N VAL A 88 10.61 17.58 19.19
CA VAL A 88 11.19 16.29 18.76
C VAL A 88 12.30 15.86 19.73
N LYS A 89 13.12 16.80 20.20
CA LYS A 89 14.22 16.51 21.13
C LYS A 89 13.73 16.02 22.50
N THR A 90 12.62 16.56 23.02
CA THR A 90 12.22 16.36 24.42
C THR A 90 11.01 15.44 24.60
N TYR A 91 10.23 15.19 23.56
CA TYR A 91 9.01 14.39 23.69
C TYR A 91 9.35 12.90 23.90
N PRO A 92 8.75 12.25 24.92
CA PRO A 92 9.15 10.90 25.31
C PRO A 92 8.70 9.83 24.31
N ASP A 93 7.49 9.92 23.77
CA ASP A 93 6.97 8.90 22.85
C ASP A 93 7.31 9.24 21.39
N VAL A 94 8.26 8.50 20.83
CA VAL A 94 8.69 8.65 19.44
C VAL A 94 7.54 8.40 18.46
N ASN A 95 6.62 7.48 18.74
CA ASN A 95 5.53 7.18 17.81
C ASN A 95 4.61 8.39 17.56
N ALA A 96 4.38 9.22 18.59
CA ALA A 96 3.57 10.42 18.46
C ALA A 96 4.23 11.50 17.60
N LEU A 97 5.56 11.44 17.39
CA LEU A 97 6.29 12.38 16.52
C LEU A 97 5.95 12.19 15.04
N ILE A 98 5.24 11.13 14.66
CA ILE A 98 4.84 10.88 13.27
C ILE A 98 4.10 12.05 12.63
N LEU A 99 3.28 12.75 13.41
CA LEU A 99 2.51 13.90 12.92
C LEU A 99 3.43 15.06 12.56
N ILE A 100 4.51 15.24 13.32
CA ILE A 100 5.53 16.26 13.07
C ILE A 100 6.39 15.86 11.86
N ILE A 101 6.79 14.60 11.73
CA ILE A 101 7.60 14.14 10.59
C ILE A 101 6.80 14.24 9.29
N ARG A 102 5.54 13.83 9.28
CA ARG A 102 4.65 14.01 8.12
C ARG A 102 4.49 15.49 7.78
N ALA A 103 4.32 16.35 8.77
CA ALA A 103 4.30 17.80 8.55
C ALA A 103 5.60 18.32 7.91
N VAL A 104 6.75 17.86 8.39
CA VAL A 104 8.07 18.19 7.83
C VAL A 104 8.19 17.74 6.37
N ALA A 105 7.70 16.55 6.03
CA ALA A 105 7.68 16.05 4.65
C ALA A 105 6.85 16.93 3.71
N HIS A 106 5.84 17.65 4.21
CA HIS A 106 5.05 18.56 3.38
C HIS A 106 5.75 19.90 3.09
N LEU A 107 6.79 20.27 3.84
CA LEU A 107 7.53 21.52 3.64
C LEU A 107 8.21 21.55 2.26
N GLN A 108 8.36 22.75 1.68
CA GLN A 108 9.14 22.92 0.44
C GLN A 108 10.65 22.78 0.67
N LYS A 109 11.12 23.11 1.88
CA LYS A 109 12.52 22.99 2.27
C LYS A 109 12.61 22.55 3.72
N ILE A 110 13.16 21.36 3.94
CA ILE A 110 13.39 20.83 5.29
C ILE A 110 14.64 21.49 5.89
N PRO A 111 14.56 22.11 7.08
CA PRO A 111 15.75 22.63 7.74
C PRO A 111 16.71 21.48 8.14
N PRO A 112 18.00 21.53 7.77
CA PRO A 112 18.96 20.47 8.08
C PRO A 112 19.06 20.15 9.58
N LYS A 113 18.92 21.16 10.45
CA LYS A 113 18.95 20.99 11.91
C LYS A 113 17.77 20.20 12.46
N LEU A 114 16.57 20.38 11.87
CA LEU A 114 15.39 19.63 12.28
C LEU A 114 15.52 18.17 11.85
N LEU A 115 16.03 17.94 10.63
CA LEU A 115 16.32 16.60 10.12
C LEU A 115 17.36 15.86 10.99
N ASP A 116 18.48 16.50 11.34
CA ASP A 116 19.51 15.94 12.24
C ASP A 116 18.95 15.57 13.62
N VAL A 117 18.05 16.38 14.18
CA VAL A 117 17.41 16.08 15.48
C VAL A 117 16.43 14.90 15.36
N ILE A 118 15.67 14.84 14.27
CA ILE A 118 14.78 13.74 13.93
C ILE A 118 15.59 12.44 13.80
N GLU A 119 16.66 12.44 13.00
CA GLU A 119 17.57 11.30 12.82
C GLU A 119 18.19 10.82 14.15
N LYS A 120 18.73 11.74 14.95
CA LYS A 120 19.32 11.40 16.26
C LYS A 120 18.31 10.80 17.22
N ARG A 121 17.08 11.35 17.25
CA ARG A 121 16.03 10.83 18.13
C ARG A 121 15.66 9.41 17.72
N PHE A 122 15.64 9.11 16.42
CA PHE A 122 15.33 7.77 15.96
C PHE A 122 16.46 6.77 16.10
N ALA A 123 17.72 7.19 15.90
CA ALA A 123 18.87 6.33 16.16
C ALA A 123 18.89 5.85 17.63
N ALA A 124 18.31 6.63 18.55
CA ALA A 124 18.15 6.24 19.94
C ALA A 124 16.99 5.27 20.21
N GLU A 125 16.02 5.13 19.29
CA GLU A 125 14.85 4.24 19.42
C GLU A 125 14.61 3.40 18.15
N PRO A 126 15.57 2.52 17.78
CA PRO A 126 15.56 1.81 16.51
C PRO A 126 14.38 0.84 16.31
N ASN A 127 13.75 0.39 17.40
CA ASN A 127 12.61 -0.54 17.42
C ASN A 127 11.23 0.15 17.34
N SER A 128 11.18 1.48 17.19
CA SER A 128 9.90 2.18 17.11
C SER A 128 9.14 1.81 15.83
N HIS A 129 7.84 1.46 15.95
CA HIS A 129 6.94 1.17 14.82
C HIS A 129 6.52 2.42 14.02
N ILE A 130 7.19 3.55 14.20
CA ILE A 130 6.90 4.77 13.48
C ILE A 130 7.15 4.63 11.97
N TRP A 131 8.09 3.77 11.58
CA TRP A 131 8.60 3.62 10.22
C TRP A 131 7.60 3.01 9.25
N SER A 132 6.90 1.95 9.65
CA SER A 132 5.78 1.41 8.87
C SER A 132 4.71 2.45 8.61
N LYS A 133 4.44 3.31 9.60
CA LYS A 133 3.40 4.34 9.50
C LYS A 133 3.81 5.53 8.65
N LEU A 134 5.10 5.77 8.40
CA LEU A 134 5.56 6.85 7.50
C LEU A 134 5.25 6.58 6.02
N GLN A 135 5.00 5.33 5.65
CA GLN A 135 4.69 4.90 4.27
C GLN A 135 3.22 5.04 3.87
N ALA A 136 2.41 5.78 4.63
CA ALA A 136 0.99 5.95 4.33
C ALA A 136 0.76 6.51 2.91
N PRO A 137 -0.24 6.01 2.16
CA PRO A 137 -0.33 6.07 0.69
C PRO A 137 -0.62 7.45 0.06
N LYS A 138 -0.42 8.56 0.79
CA LYS A 138 -0.70 9.92 0.32
C LYS A 138 0.61 10.72 0.25
N ASN A 139 1.34 10.54 -0.84
CA ASN A 139 2.55 11.27 -1.26
C ASN A 139 3.78 11.12 -0.34
N PRO A 140 4.57 10.03 -0.48
CA PRO A 140 5.95 10.04 0.01
C PRO A 140 6.77 11.00 -0.86
N LYS A 141 7.49 11.95 -0.22
CA LYS A 141 8.54 12.74 -0.87
C LYS A 141 9.90 12.11 -0.61
N GLU A 142 10.86 12.36 -1.50
CA GLU A 142 12.25 11.86 -1.47
C GLU A 142 12.92 12.06 -0.10
N GLU A 143 12.57 13.11 0.64
CA GLU A 143 13.19 13.38 1.94
C GLU A 143 12.79 12.37 3.03
N LEU A 144 11.61 11.74 2.94
CA LEU A 144 11.24 10.66 3.85
C LEU A 144 12.02 9.37 3.55
N ASP A 145 12.39 9.15 2.29
CA ASP A 145 13.18 7.98 1.90
C ASP A 145 14.55 8.02 2.58
N SER A 146 15.18 9.19 2.68
CA SER A 146 16.46 9.34 3.39
C SER A 146 16.42 8.87 4.84
N LEU A 147 15.33 9.18 5.55
CA LEU A 147 15.13 8.76 6.94
C LEU A 147 14.90 7.24 7.03
N ILE A 148 14.14 6.66 6.10
CA ILE A 148 13.86 5.22 6.07
C ILE A 148 15.11 4.44 5.71
N LEU A 149 15.89 4.90 4.73
CA LEU A 149 17.18 4.33 4.37
C LEU A 149 18.10 4.31 5.58
N ARG A 150 18.20 5.43 6.30
CA ARG A 150 19.01 5.51 7.53
C ARG A 150 18.51 4.54 8.60
N TRP A 151 17.20 4.41 8.76
CA TRP A 151 16.63 3.45 9.72
C TRP A 151 16.91 2.00 9.36
N LEU A 152 16.75 1.61 8.09
CA LEU A 152 17.07 0.27 7.59
C LEU A 152 18.55 -0.05 7.79
N GLU A 153 19.43 0.93 7.56
CA GLU A 153 20.87 0.79 7.78
C GLU A 153 21.18 0.52 9.26
N ILE A 154 20.60 1.29 10.18
CA ILE A 154 20.77 1.11 11.63
C ILE A 154 20.22 -0.25 12.08
N ASN A 155 19.14 -0.72 11.46
CA ASN A 155 18.47 -1.98 11.81
C ASN A 155 18.86 -3.18 10.95
N ARG A 156 19.95 -3.09 10.16
CA ARG A 156 20.37 -4.13 9.21
C ARG A 156 20.41 -5.55 9.81
N TYR A 157 20.78 -5.68 11.09
CA TYR A 157 20.94 -6.95 11.79
C TYR A 157 19.87 -7.21 12.86
N ASN A 158 18.84 -6.38 12.94
CA ASN A 158 17.80 -6.46 13.95
C ASN A 158 16.54 -7.13 13.38
N SER A 159 16.33 -8.42 13.66
CA SER A 159 15.18 -9.18 13.15
C SER A 159 13.83 -8.73 13.76
N ASN A 160 13.83 -7.98 14.86
CA ASN A 160 12.59 -7.56 15.54
C ASN A 160 11.77 -6.53 14.75
N VAL A 161 12.36 -5.90 13.74
CA VAL A 161 11.67 -4.91 12.89
C VAL A 161 11.05 -5.51 11.62
N ALA A 162 10.97 -6.85 11.53
CA ALA A 162 10.46 -7.56 10.35
C ALA A 162 9.10 -7.04 9.84
N VAL A 163 8.16 -6.79 10.77
CA VAL A 163 6.83 -6.25 10.43
C VAL A 163 6.99 -4.88 9.77
N ASP A 164 7.77 -3.98 10.35
CA ASP A 164 7.99 -2.65 9.80
C ASP A 164 8.67 -2.68 8.42
N VAL A 165 9.64 -3.59 8.22
CA VAL A 165 10.25 -3.82 6.90
C VAL A 165 9.24 -4.36 5.89
N ALA A 166 8.29 -5.20 6.30
CA ALA A 166 7.24 -5.71 5.43
C ALA A 166 6.29 -4.60 4.96
N TRP A 167 5.99 -3.62 5.82
CA TRP A 167 5.25 -2.41 5.44
C TRP A 167 6.07 -1.54 4.47
N VAL A 168 7.37 -1.37 4.70
CA VAL A 168 8.25 -0.64 3.77
C VAL A 168 8.27 -1.32 2.40
N ALA A 169 8.41 -2.63 2.34
CA ALA A 169 8.40 -3.41 1.10
C ALA A 169 7.09 -3.27 0.32
N LEU A 170 5.95 -3.21 1.02
CA LEU A 170 4.63 -3.14 0.40
C LEU A 170 4.25 -1.75 -0.11
N PHE A 171 4.68 -0.68 0.57
CA PHE A 171 4.18 0.67 0.31
C PHE A 171 5.20 1.64 -0.25
N SER A 172 6.50 1.32 -0.19
CA SER A 172 7.52 2.22 -0.72
C SER A 172 7.47 2.30 -2.23
N ARG A 173 7.60 3.53 -2.75
CA ARG A 173 7.79 3.79 -4.17
C ARG A 173 9.23 4.12 -4.55
N SER A 174 10.14 4.04 -3.59
CA SER A 174 11.54 4.37 -3.80
C SER A 174 12.36 3.13 -4.08
N ASN A 175 13.03 3.14 -5.23
CA ASN A 175 13.91 2.04 -5.64
C ASN A 175 15.04 1.81 -4.64
N GLU A 176 15.58 2.87 -4.07
CA GLU A 176 16.67 2.79 -3.08
C GLU A 176 16.18 2.14 -1.79
N VAL A 177 15.01 2.55 -1.30
CA VAL A 177 14.38 2.00 -0.09
C VAL A 177 14.06 0.52 -0.28
N LEU A 178 13.48 0.12 -1.42
CA LEU A 178 13.20 -1.29 -1.72
C LEU A 178 14.49 -2.13 -1.78
N ASN A 179 15.56 -1.61 -2.39
CA ASN A 179 16.86 -2.30 -2.41
C ASN A 179 17.42 -2.48 -1.00
N GLU A 180 17.32 -1.49 -0.14
CA GLU A 180 17.83 -1.59 1.23
C GLU A 180 16.99 -2.52 2.10
N ALA A 181 15.67 -2.50 1.95
CA ALA A 181 14.77 -3.45 2.58
C ALA A 181 15.04 -4.89 2.09
N PHE A 182 15.39 -5.07 0.82
CA PHE A 182 15.81 -6.37 0.31
C PHE A 182 17.15 -6.85 0.91
N ARG A 183 18.15 -5.96 1.05
CA ARG A 183 19.40 -6.29 1.77
C ARG A 183 19.14 -6.71 3.21
N TRP A 184 18.16 -6.09 3.88
CA TRP A 184 17.74 -6.52 5.21
C TRP A 184 17.18 -7.95 5.19
N ILE A 185 16.35 -8.30 4.19
CA ILE A 185 15.81 -9.65 4.01
C ILE A 185 16.94 -10.66 3.81
N GLU A 186 17.91 -10.37 2.94
CA GLU A 186 19.06 -11.26 2.68
C GLU A 186 19.81 -11.64 3.98
N VAL A 187 19.93 -10.68 4.91
CA VAL A 187 20.64 -10.86 6.20
C VAL A 187 19.79 -11.58 7.25
N ASN A 188 18.48 -11.35 7.28
CA ASN A 188 17.61 -11.76 8.40
C ASN A 188 16.64 -12.89 8.06
N GLN A 189 16.58 -13.36 6.81
CA GLN A 189 15.62 -14.38 6.34
C GLN A 189 15.59 -15.66 7.19
N ASP A 190 16.74 -16.11 7.70
CA ASP A 190 16.84 -17.35 8.48
C ASP A 190 16.51 -17.15 9.98
N LYS A 191 16.31 -15.89 10.42
CA LYS A 191 16.05 -15.52 11.83
C LYS A 191 14.66 -14.91 12.05
N THR A 192 13.91 -14.71 10.97
CA THR A 192 12.67 -13.95 10.98
C THR A 192 11.47 -14.90 10.92
N PRO A 193 10.66 -14.95 11.99
CA PRO A 193 9.34 -15.58 11.90
C PRO A 193 8.52 -14.93 10.80
N ASP A 194 7.73 -15.71 10.08
CA ASP A 194 6.84 -15.21 9.01
C ASP A 194 7.55 -14.46 7.87
N ILE A 195 8.81 -14.83 7.56
CA ILE A 195 9.59 -14.30 6.44
C ILE A 195 8.85 -14.39 5.09
N TRP A 196 7.88 -15.30 4.96
CA TRP A 196 7.03 -15.40 3.77
C TRP A 196 6.31 -14.08 3.45
N ILE A 197 5.86 -13.31 4.46
CA ILE A 197 5.17 -12.02 4.25
C ILE A 197 6.11 -11.03 3.57
N LEU A 198 7.38 -11.01 4.01
CA LEU A 198 8.40 -10.15 3.45
C LEU A 198 8.72 -10.51 1.99
N PHE A 199 8.86 -11.79 1.67
CA PHE A 199 9.07 -12.21 0.28
C PHE A 199 7.89 -11.85 -0.62
N VAL A 200 6.67 -12.14 -0.19
CA VAL A 200 5.44 -11.82 -0.95
C VAL A 200 5.31 -10.31 -1.18
N ASN A 201 5.44 -9.50 -0.12
CA ASN A 201 5.32 -8.05 -0.24
C ASN A 201 6.44 -7.43 -1.07
N MET A 202 7.68 -7.93 -0.90
CA MET A 202 8.82 -7.44 -1.67
C MET A 202 8.71 -7.81 -3.15
N LEU A 203 8.25 -9.01 -3.49
CA LEU A 203 8.02 -9.40 -4.88
C LEU A 203 6.94 -8.53 -5.51
N ARG A 204 5.80 -8.34 -4.85
CA ARG A 204 4.73 -7.46 -5.36
C ARG A 204 5.20 -6.02 -5.56
N GLY A 205 5.84 -5.44 -4.55
CA GLY A 205 6.37 -4.07 -4.64
C GLY A 205 7.43 -3.93 -5.74
N ALA A 206 8.35 -4.89 -5.85
CA ALA A 206 9.40 -4.87 -6.86
C ALA A 206 8.87 -5.09 -8.29
N SER A 207 7.91 -6.01 -8.50
CA SER A 207 7.36 -6.28 -9.85
C SER A 207 6.58 -5.08 -10.39
N GLU A 208 5.93 -4.30 -9.52
CA GLU A 208 5.20 -3.09 -9.90
C GLU A 208 6.12 -1.88 -10.15
N LEU A 209 7.12 -1.68 -9.30
CA LEU A 209 7.84 -0.40 -9.20
C LEU A 209 9.33 -0.50 -9.60
N HIS A 210 9.95 -1.67 -9.42
CA HIS A 210 11.38 -1.90 -9.63
C HIS A 210 11.67 -3.22 -10.33
N ARG A 211 11.35 -3.33 -11.62
CA ARG A 211 11.48 -4.58 -12.41
C ARG A 211 12.83 -5.28 -12.33
N ALA A 212 13.94 -4.56 -12.16
CA ALA A 212 15.26 -5.17 -12.03
C ALA A 212 15.53 -5.85 -10.67
N LEU A 213 14.75 -5.52 -9.63
CA LEU A 213 14.90 -6.09 -8.29
C LEU A 213 14.11 -7.39 -8.14
N ALA A 214 12.92 -7.47 -8.74
CA ALA A 214 12.02 -8.61 -8.57
C ALA A 214 12.65 -9.98 -8.88
N PRO A 215 13.43 -10.17 -9.97
CA PRO A 215 14.11 -11.43 -10.22
C PRO A 215 15.12 -11.81 -9.13
N ARG A 216 15.83 -10.83 -8.55
CA ARG A 216 16.81 -11.08 -7.47
C ARG A 216 16.11 -11.53 -6.18
N VAL A 217 14.97 -10.91 -5.88
CA VAL A 217 14.11 -11.29 -4.74
C VAL A 217 13.60 -12.71 -4.95
N ALA A 218 13.12 -13.03 -6.15
CA ALA A 218 12.56 -14.35 -6.45
C ALA A 218 13.62 -15.46 -6.39
N VAL A 219 14.84 -15.23 -6.89
CA VAL A 219 15.97 -16.17 -6.74
C VAL A 219 16.31 -16.39 -5.26
N THR A 220 16.31 -15.33 -4.46
CA THR A 220 16.60 -15.44 -3.02
C THR A 220 15.51 -16.22 -2.28
N ALA A 221 14.24 -15.95 -2.60
CA ALA A 221 13.10 -16.68 -2.08
C ALA A 221 13.12 -18.16 -2.48
N SER A 222 13.48 -18.48 -3.72
CA SER A 222 13.66 -19.86 -4.19
C SER A 222 14.77 -20.60 -3.43
N HIS A 223 15.94 -19.96 -3.25
CA HIS A 223 17.01 -20.55 -2.42
C HIS A 223 16.57 -20.74 -0.96
N TRP A 224 15.76 -19.83 -0.42
CA TRP A 224 15.21 -20.00 0.92
C TRP A 224 14.23 -21.19 0.97
N LEU A 225 13.33 -21.33 -0.02
CA LEU A 225 12.42 -22.46 -0.14
C LEU A 225 13.14 -23.81 -0.21
N SER A 226 14.24 -23.91 -0.97
CA SER A 226 15.02 -25.17 -1.05
C SER A 226 15.62 -25.62 0.29
N ARG A 227 15.76 -24.70 1.26
CA ARG A 227 16.28 -24.99 2.60
C ARG A 227 15.15 -25.14 3.64
N ASN A 228 13.93 -24.75 3.29
CA ASN A 228 12.79 -24.63 4.19
C ASN A 228 11.50 -25.14 3.52
N SER A 229 11.57 -26.29 2.83
CA SER A 229 10.44 -26.88 2.08
C SER A 229 9.23 -27.11 2.98
N ASP A 230 9.44 -27.54 4.22
CA ASP A 230 8.36 -27.96 5.12
C ASP A 230 7.66 -26.78 5.80
N TYR A 231 8.00 -25.54 5.41
CA TYR A 231 7.43 -24.34 5.99
C TYR A 231 5.95 -24.20 5.60
N ALA A 232 5.07 -24.00 6.59
CA ALA A 232 3.61 -24.04 6.39
C ALA A 232 3.08 -23.09 5.30
N ASN A 233 3.74 -21.94 5.08
CA ASN A 233 3.37 -20.94 4.08
C ASN A 233 4.25 -20.97 2.81
N ALA A 234 5.04 -22.02 2.60
CA ALA A 234 5.91 -22.14 1.43
C ALA A 234 5.14 -22.00 0.11
N GLY A 235 3.92 -22.54 0.01
CA GLY A 235 3.10 -22.43 -1.19
C GLY A 235 2.74 -21.00 -1.59
N ARG A 236 2.66 -20.06 -0.63
CA ARG A 236 2.46 -18.62 -0.91
C ARG A 236 3.69 -18.01 -1.58
N ILE A 237 4.89 -18.41 -1.13
CA ILE A 237 6.15 -17.94 -1.73
C ILE A 237 6.32 -18.53 -3.13
N TYR A 238 6.01 -19.82 -3.31
CA TYR A 238 6.06 -20.46 -4.63
C TYR A 238 5.21 -19.73 -5.66
N TYR A 239 3.99 -19.29 -5.31
CA TYR A 239 3.16 -18.50 -6.22
C TYR A 239 3.91 -17.29 -6.80
N ASP A 240 4.40 -16.39 -5.94
CA ASP A 240 5.04 -15.16 -6.38
C ASP A 240 6.40 -15.42 -7.08
N VAL A 241 7.16 -16.45 -6.64
CA VAL A 241 8.40 -16.87 -7.30
C VAL A 241 8.15 -17.36 -8.73
N LEU A 242 7.13 -18.20 -8.94
CA LEU A 242 6.82 -18.77 -10.25
C LEU A 242 6.32 -17.71 -11.24
N VAL A 243 5.46 -16.80 -10.77
CA VAL A 243 4.94 -15.70 -11.60
C VAL A 243 6.05 -14.75 -12.05
N GLU A 244 7.06 -14.53 -11.22
CA GLU A 244 8.19 -13.65 -11.52
C GLU A 244 9.25 -14.35 -12.39
N LEU A 245 9.73 -15.54 -12.01
CA LEU A 245 10.85 -16.19 -12.68
C LEU A 245 10.46 -16.94 -13.96
N ARG A 246 9.26 -17.52 -14.02
CA ARG A 246 8.71 -18.21 -15.20
C ARG A 246 9.72 -19.14 -15.89
N ASN A 247 10.30 -20.06 -15.13
CA ASN A 247 11.23 -21.05 -15.66
C ASN A 247 10.80 -22.46 -15.28
N GLN A 248 11.25 -23.43 -16.09
CA GLN A 248 10.83 -24.83 -15.95
C GLN A 248 11.34 -25.47 -14.66
N ASP A 249 12.57 -25.15 -14.23
CA ASP A 249 13.17 -25.74 -13.02
C ASP A 249 12.39 -25.38 -11.75
N GLU A 250 11.96 -24.13 -11.61
CA GLU A 250 11.15 -23.69 -10.46
C GLU A 250 9.74 -24.27 -10.51
N ILE A 251 9.16 -24.41 -11.71
CA ILE A 251 7.86 -25.10 -11.89
C ILE A 251 7.97 -26.56 -11.43
N LEU A 252 9.02 -27.27 -11.83
CA LEU A 252 9.25 -28.66 -11.41
C LEU A 252 9.37 -28.78 -9.89
N LYS A 253 10.18 -27.92 -9.25
CA LYS A 253 10.28 -27.89 -7.77
C LYS A 253 8.94 -27.62 -7.10
N ALA A 254 8.14 -26.69 -7.62
CA ALA A 254 6.84 -26.37 -7.06
C ALA A 254 5.83 -27.52 -7.24
N LYS A 255 5.89 -28.23 -8.38
CA LYS A 255 5.07 -29.43 -8.64
C LYS A 255 5.41 -30.54 -7.66
N GLU A 256 6.69 -30.86 -7.49
CA GLU A 256 7.17 -31.84 -6.51
C GLU A 256 6.71 -31.47 -5.10
N TRP A 257 6.93 -30.21 -4.70
CA TRP A 257 6.48 -29.70 -3.40
C TRP A 257 4.96 -29.83 -3.20
N PHE A 258 4.16 -29.44 -4.20
CA PHE A 258 2.70 -29.52 -4.14
C PHE A 258 2.22 -30.97 -3.97
N LEU A 259 2.81 -31.92 -4.69
CA LEU A 259 2.44 -33.33 -4.59
C LEU A 259 2.73 -33.90 -3.19
N GLU A 260 3.81 -33.46 -2.54
CA GLU A 260 4.16 -33.86 -1.18
C GLU A 260 3.30 -33.16 -0.10
N HIS A 261 2.81 -31.95 -0.38
CA HIS A 261 2.16 -31.07 0.61
C HIS A 261 0.72 -30.70 0.25
N ALA A 262 0.03 -31.51 -0.56
CA ALA A 262 -1.29 -31.22 -1.13
C ALA A 262 -2.38 -30.91 -0.07
N GLU A 263 -2.21 -31.44 1.15
CA GLU A 263 -3.13 -31.25 2.28
C GLU A 263 -2.90 -29.94 3.06
N THR A 264 -1.87 -29.16 2.73
CA THR A 264 -1.56 -27.90 3.42
C THR A 264 -2.45 -26.75 2.94
N GLU A 265 -2.77 -25.80 3.82
CA GLU A 265 -3.58 -24.63 3.46
C GLU A 265 -2.94 -23.78 2.33
N SER A 266 -1.60 -23.76 2.26
CA SER A 266 -0.87 -23.01 1.24
C SER A 266 -0.70 -23.76 -0.09
N ALA A 267 -1.07 -25.04 -0.17
CA ALA A 267 -0.95 -25.85 -1.40
C ALA A 267 -1.71 -25.25 -2.58
N GLN A 268 -2.91 -24.69 -2.33
CA GLN A 268 -3.70 -24.02 -3.37
C GLN A 268 -2.98 -22.82 -4.00
N MET A 269 -2.09 -22.15 -3.26
CA MET A 269 -1.29 -21.02 -3.77
C MET A 269 -0.16 -21.52 -4.66
N ALA A 270 0.54 -22.60 -4.25
CA ALA A 270 1.54 -23.24 -5.10
C ALA A 270 0.90 -23.73 -6.41
N LEU A 271 -0.27 -24.38 -6.32
CA LEU A 271 -1.03 -24.84 -7.47
C LEU A 271 -1.41 -23.70 -8.40
N ALA A 272 -1.94 -22.59 -7.86
CA ALA A 272 -2.23 -21.41 -8.65
C ALA A 272 -0.98 -20.88 -9.37
N GLY A 273 0.17 -20.89 -8.70
CA GLY A 273 1.45 -20.45 -9.27
C GLY A 273 1.91 -21.34 -10.42
N ILE A 274 1.77 -22.66 -10.28
CA ILE A 274 2.08 -23.65 -11.33
C ILE A 274 1.21 -23.38 -12.56
N LEU A 275 -0.10 -23.25 -12.37
CA LEU A 275 -1.04 -22.99 -13.47
C LEU A 275 -0.73 -21.65 -14.17
N GLN A 276 -0.50 -20.59 -13.37
CA GLN A 276 -0.24 -19.25 -13.87
C GLN A 276 1.08 -19.17 -14.66
N ALA A 277 2.16 -19.72 -14.12
CA ALA A 277 3.46 -19.70 -14.78
C ALA A 277 3.42 -20.52 -16.08
N THR A 278 2.77 -21.68 -16.06
CA THR A 278 2.58 -22.54 -17.25
C THR A 278 1.80 -21.79 -18.35
N TYR A 279 0.69 -21.13 -18.00
CA TYR A 279 -0.07 -20.28 -18.93
C TYR A 279 0.80 -19.16 -19.52
N LEU A 280 1.53 -18.43 -18.67
CA LEU A 280 2.36 -17.30 -19.09
C LEU A 280 3.56 -17.71 -19.96
N MET A 281 4.03 -18.96 -19.83
CA MET A 281 5.08 -19.53 -20.68
C MET A 281 4.54 -20.15 -21.97
N GLY A 282 3.23 -20.36 -22.09
CA GLY A 282 2.61 -21.04 -23.22
C GLY A 282 2.93 -22.54 -23.27
N GLU A 283 3.23 -23.14 -22.11
CA GLU A 283 3.60 -24.55 -21.98
C GLU A 283 2.36 -25.41 -21.72
N PRO A 284 2.37 -26.70 -22.10
CA PRO A 284 1.29 -27.61 -21.73
C PRO A 284 1.33 -27.91 -20.23
N ILE A 285 0.15 -27.94 -19.61
CA ILE A 285 -0.03 -28.39 -18.22
C ILE A 285 -0.45 -29.86 -18.19
N GLU A 286 0.04 -30.61 -17.20
CA GLU A 286 -0.41 -31.96 -16.96
C GLU A 286 -1.86 -31.96 -16.44
N PRO A 287 -2.74 -32.85 -16.95
CA PRO A 287 -4.15 -32.87 -16.57
C PRO A 287 -4.40 -33.02 -15.07
N GLU A 288 -3.48 -33.63 -14.33
CA GLU A 288 -3.61 -33.86 -12.89
C GLU A 288 -3.65 -32.57 -12.07
N PHE A 289 -2.91 -31.52 -12.46
CA PHE A 289 -2.91 -30.23 -11.76
C PHE A 289 -4.21 -29.46 -12.02
N VAL A 290 -4.73 -29.52 -13.25
CA VAL A 290 -6.04 -28.96 -13.61
C VAL A 290 -7.15 -29.66 -12.83
N GLN A 291 -7.13 -31.01 -12.80
CA GLN A 291 -8.12 -31.79 -12.05
C GLN A 291 -8.04 -31.54 -10.53
N SER A 292 -6.83 -31.38 -9.99
CA SER A 292 -6.63 -31.04 -8.58
C SER A 292 -7.20 -29.66 -8.25
N ALA A 293 -6.96 -28.66 -9.10
CA ALA A 293 -7.53 -27.32 -8.91
C ALA A 293 -9.06 -27.35 -8.93
N LYS A 294 -9.66 -28.05 -9.90
CA LYS A 294 -11.11 -28.24 -9.98
C LYS A 294 -11.68 -28.95 -8.75
N ARG A 295 -11.02 -30.00 -8.27
CA ARG A 295 -11.45 -30.74 -7.08
C ARG A 295 -11.44 -29.85 -5.83
N ILE A 296 -10.38 -29.07 -5.65
CA ILE A 296 -10.25 -28.12 -4.53
C ILE A 296 -11.38 -27.08 -4.60
N LEU A 297 -11.57 -26.43 -5.76
CA LEU A 297 -12.59 -25.39 -5.93
C LEU A 297 -14.02 -25.93 -5.80
N ALA A 298 -14.27 -27.17 -6.23
CA ALA A 298 -15.56 -27.84 -6.08
C ALA A 298 -15.89 -28.21 -4.63
N ALA A 299 -14.85 -28.47 -3.80
CA ALA A 299 -15.02 -28.77 -2.39
C ALA A 299 -15.24 -27.52 -1.51
N GLN A 300 -14.91 -26.34 -2.03
CA GLN A 300 -15.05 -25.05 -1.34
C GLN A 300 -16.40 -24.39 -1.67
N SER A 301 -16.98 -23.71 -0.67
CA SER A 301 -18.07 -22.77 -0.90
C SER A 301 -17.56 -21.55 -1.70
N PRO A 302 -18.43 -20.80 -2.41
CA PRO A 302 -18.02 -19.60 -3.16
C PRO A 302 -17.15 -18.62 -2.37
N ASP A 303 -17.50 -18.38 -1.09
CA ASP A 303 -16.78 -17.50 -0.17
C ASP A 303 -15.38 -18.00 0.22
N GLU A 304 -15.16 -19.32 0.19
CA GLU A 304 -13.88 -19.95 0.56
C GLU A 304 -12.92 -20.08 -0.63
N ARG A 305 -13.41 -19.92 -1.86
CA ARG A 305 -12.59 -20.09 -3.06
C ARG A 305 -11.51 -19.04 -3.14
N ALA A 306 -10.25 -19.48 -3.18
CA ALA A 306 -9.13 -18.60 -3.43
C ALA A 306 -9.23 -18.03 -4.86
N ALA A 307 -9.60 -16.75 -4.98
CA ALA A 307 -9.73 -16.07 -6.27
C ALA A 307 -8.51 -16.27 -7.17
N VAL A 308 -7.30 -16.31 -6.58
CA VAL A 308 -6.03 -16.52 -7.29
C VAL A 308 -6.01 -17.86 -8.02
N LEU A 309 -6.42 -18.94 -7.36
CA LEU A 309 -6.52 -20.25 -7.99
C LEU A 309 -7.59 -20.28 -9.07
N VAL A 310 -8.75 -19.67 -8.82
CA VAL A 310 -9.86 -19.59 -9.80
C VAL A 310 -9.40 -18.90 -11.07
N GLY A 311 -8.75 -17.74 -10.96
CA GLY A 311 -8.31 -16.99 -12.14
C GLY A 311 -7.16 -17.66 -12.88
N SER A 312 -6.19 -18.26 -12.18
CA SER A 312 -5.11 -19.01 -12.85
C SER A 312 -5.65 -20.25 -13.58
N LEU A 313 -6.66 -20.93 -13.03
CA LEU A 313 -7.36 -22.01 -13.72
C LEU A 313 -8.16 -21.49 -14.93
N LEU A 314 -8.83 -20.34 -14.78
CA LEU A 314 -9.65 -19.73 -15.83
C LEU A 314 -8.84 -19.30 -17.05
N GLU A 315 -7.64 -18.77 -16.87
CA GLU A 315 -6.74 -18.44 -18.00
C GLU A 315 -6.28 -19.68 -18.76
N LEU A 316 -6.06 -20.79 -18.04
CA LEU A 316 -5.51 -22.02 -18.61
C LEU A 316 -6.58 -22.97 -19.20
N SER A 317 -7.77 -23.05 -18.58
CA SER A 317 -8.85 -23.97 -18.94
C SER A 317 -10.23 -23.29 -18.83
N PRO A 318 -10.61 -22.40 -19.77
CA PRO A 318 -11.87 -21.65 -19.74
C PRO A 318 -13.09 -22.49 -20.17
N ASP A 319 -13.32 -23.63 -19.49
CA ASP A 319 -14.50 -24.45 -19.68
C ASP A 319 -15.70 -23.97 -18.84
N ALA A 320 -16.89 -24.52 -19.12
CA ALA A 320 -18.14 -24.09 -18.48
C ALA A 320 -18.12 -24.22 -16.95
N GLU A 321 -17.42 -25.22 -16.41
CA GLU A 321 -17.29 -25.43 -14.97
C GLU A 321 -16.38 -24.36 -14.35
N THR A 322 -15.25 -24.06 -15.00
CA THR A 322 -14.29 -23.05 -14.54
C THR A 322 -14.87 -21.63 -14.63
N ILE A 323 -15.61 -21.33 -15.70
CA ILE A 323 -16.37 -20.07 -15.84
C ILE A 323 -17.39 -19.94 -14.72
N LYS A 324 -18.08 -21.04 -14.37
CA LYS A 324 -19.03 -21.04 -13.25
C LYS A 324 -18.32 -20.74 -11.93
N PHE A 325 -17.17 -21.37 -11.65
CA PHE A 325 -16.39 -21.05 -10.44
C PHE A 325 -16.05 -19.56 -10.35
N ALA A 326 -15.59 -18.96 -11.44
CA ALA A 326 -15.26 -17.53 -11.48
C ALA A 326 -16.47 -16.62 -11.25
N LYS A 327 -17.62 -16.94 -11.85
CA LYS A 327 -18.86 -16.18 -11.63
C LYS A 327 -19.36 -16.28 -10.19
N ASP A 328 -19.36 -17.48 -9.63
CA ASP A 328 -19.75 -17.72 -8.23
C ASP A 328 -18.82 -16.94 -7.27
N THR A 329 -17.50 -16.95 -7.51
CA THR A 329 -16.53 -16.20 -6.69
C THR A 329 -16.69 -14.68 -6.82
N LEU A 330 -17.26 -14.19 -7.92
CA LEU A 330 -17.50 -12.75 -8.14
C LEU A 330 -18.87 -12.27 -7.62
N SER A 331 -19.79 -13.16 -7.23
CA SER A 331 -21.15 -12.75 -6.82
C SER A 331 -21.24 -12.15 -5.41
N ASP A 332 -20.18 -12.23 -4.60
CA ASP A 332 -20.17 -11.77 -3.21
C ASP A 332 -19.62 -10.34 -3.04
N HIS A 333 -19.73 -9.79 -1.82
CA HIS A 333 -19.36 -8.39 -1.49
C HIS A 333 -17.88 -8.02 -1.74
N TYR A 334 -17.03 -8.99 -2.06
CA TYR A 334 -15.63 -8.78 -2.42
C TYR A 334 -15.41 -9.10 -3.89
N HIS A 335 -15.16 -8.07 -4.71
CA HIS A 335 -14.92 -8.22 -6.15
C HIS A 335 -13.43 -8.03 -6.47
N PRO A 336 -12.61 -9.09 -6.50
CA PRO A 336 -11.23 -8.99 -6.94
C PRO A 336 -11.19 -8.55 -8.41
N THR A 337 -10.80 -7.29 -8.63
CA THR A 337 -10.87 -6.63 -9.94
C THR A 337 -10.10 -7.37 -11.03
N TRP A 338 -8.96 -7.98 -10.67
CA TRP A 338 -8.14 -8.75 -11.59
C TRP A 338 -8.87 -10.02 -12.09
N LEU A 339 -9.63 -10.72 -11.23
CA LEU A 339 -10.38 -11.93 -11.61
C LEU A 339 -11.51 -11.56 -12.58
N HIS A 340 -12.14 -10.42 -12.34
CA HIS A 340 -13.15 -9.89 -13.26
C HIS A 340 -12.53 -9.56 -14.63
N ALA A 341 -11.34 -8.96 -14.67
CA ALA A 341 -10.62 -8.70 -15.92
C ALA A 341 -10.32 -10.01 -16.67
N VAL A 342 -9.86 -11.05 -15.97
CA VAL A 342 -9.62 -12.37 -16.56
C VAL A 342 -10.91 -12.95 -17.14
N LEU A 343 -12.02 -12.91 -16.39
CA LEU A 343 -13.32 -13.43 -16.86
C LEU A 343 -13.80 -12.70 -18.11
N LEU A 344 -13.70 -11.37 -18.15
CA LEU A 344 -14.04 -10.58 -19.34
C LEU A 344 -13.15 -10.93 -20.53
N ARG A 345 -11.85 -11.18 -20.30
CA ARG A 345 -10.92 -11.53 -21.38
C ARG A 345 -11.23 -12.87 -22.02
N VAL A 346 -11.57 -13.89 -21.21
CA VAL A 346 -11.67 -15.28 -21.70
C VAL A 346 -13.10 -15.72 -22.00
N ALA A 347 -14.10 -15.13 -21.34
CA ALA A 347 -15.49 -15.58 -21.41
C ALA A 347 -16.49 -14.45 -21.13
N ALA A 348 -16.30 -13.28 -21.76
CA ALA A 348 -17.25 -12.18 -21.67
C ALA A 348 -18.66 -12.58 -22.12
N ASP A 349 -19.63 -12.20 -21.31
CA ASP A 349 -21.06 -12.31 -21.59
C ASP A 349 -21.84 -11.13 -20.99
N GLU A 350 -23.13 -11.06 -21.30
CA GLU A 350 -23.98 -9.94 -20.87
C GLU A 350 -24.00 -9.78 -19.33
N GLN A 351 -23.99 -10.89 -18.60
CA GLN A 351 -23.99 -10.90 -17.14
C GLN A 351 -22.68 -10.34 -16.57
N SER A 352 -21.53 -10.82 -17.05
CA SER A 352 -20.20 -10.39 -16.58
C SER A 352 -19.90 -8.94 -16.97
N ILE A 353 -20.34 -8.49 -18.15
CA ILE A 353 -20.25 -7.09 -18.58
C ILE A 353 -21.14 -6.18 -17.72
N SER A 354 -22.38 -6.60 -17.44
CA SER A 354 -23.30 -5.84 -16.58
C SER A 354 -22.74 -5.69 -15.17
N ALA A 355 -22.27 -6.78 -14.57
CA ALA A 355 -21.63 -6.77 -13.25
C ALA A 355 -20.41 -5.84 -13.22
N ALA A 356 -19.58 -5.85 -14.27
CA ALA A 356 -18.44 -4.93 -14.36
C ALA A 356 -18.93 -3.48 -14.39
N ASN A 357 -19.87 -3.15 -15.29
CA ASN A 357 -20.40 -1.80 -15.40
C ASN A 357 -20.99 -1.29 -14.06
N GLU A 358 -21.65 -2.15 -13.29
CA GLU A 358 -22.18 -1.81 -11.97
C GLU A 358 -21.06 -1.48 -10.96
N ILE A 359 -20.07 -2.37 -10.82
CA ILE A 359 -18.93 -2.19 -9.90
C ILE A 359 -18.14 -0.92 -10.27
N TYR A 360 -17.82 -0.75 -11.55
CA TYR A 360 -16.95 0.33 -12.04
C TYR A 360 -17.68 1.67 -12.25
N SER A 361 -18.99 1.72 -12.04
CA SER A 361 -19.74 2.98 -11.95
C SER A 361 -19.31 3.82 -10.73
N LYS A 362 -18.79 3.18 -9.67
CA LYS A 362 -18.39 3.82 -8.41
C LYS A 362 -16.98 4.46 -8.53
N PRO A 363 -16.72 5.63 -7.93
CA PRO A 363 -15.45 6.35 -8.10
C PRO A 363 -14.22 5.69 -7.46
N GLN A 364 -14.42 4.85 -6.44
CA GLN A 364 -13.35 4.29 -5.62
C GLN A 364 -12.71 3.01 -6.17
N ASP A 365 -13.38 2.30 -7.09
CA ASP A 365 -13.02 0.92 -7.45
C ASP A 365 -12.61 0.80 -8.92
N ARG A 366 -11.72 1.67 -9.42
CA ARG A 366 -11.31 1.69 -10.83
C ARG A 366 -9.95 1.04 -11.04
N SER A 367 -9.94 -0.26 -11.34
CA SER A 367 -8.77 -0.97 -11.87
C SER A 367 -8.67 -0.74 -13.38
N PRO A 368 -7.52 -0.30 -13.90
CA PRO A 368 -7.34 -0.06 -15.33
C PRO A 368 -7.49 -1.33 -16.16
N GLU A 369 -7.18 -2.51 -15.61
CA GLU A 369 -7.28 -3.80 -16.29
C GLU A 369 -8.72 -4.09 -16.72
N VAL A 370 -9.71 -3.90 -15.86
CA VAL A 370 -11.12 -4.11 -16.25
C VAL A 370 -11.60 -3.07 -17.26
N ILE A 371 -11.16 -1.81 -17.12
CA ILE A 371 -11.50 -0.75 -18.08
C ILE A 371 -10.97 -1.13 -19.48
N ILE A 372 -9.73 -1.63 -19.55
CA ILE A 372 -9.10 -2.08 -20.77
C ILE A 372 -9.91 -3.22 -21.41
N GLU A 373 -10.26 -4.26 -20.64
CA GLU A 373 -11.02 -5.40 -21.19
C GLU A 373 -12.43 -4.99 -21.64
N LEU A 374 -13.13 -4.13 -20.88
CA LEU A 374 -14.42 -3.59 -21.29
C LEU A 374 -14.35 -2.80 -22.61
N LEU A 375 -13.31 -2.00 -22.81
CA LEU A 375 -13.12 -1.24 -24.05
C LEU A 375 -12.70 -2.13 -25.23
N LYS A 376 -12.02 -3.26 -24.99
CA LYS A 376 -11.72 -4.27 -26.01
C LYS A 376 -12.99 -4.99 -26.47
N ILE A 377 -13.92 -5.25 -25.56
CA ILE A 377 -15.23 -5.87 -25.85
C ILE A 377 -16.16 -4.87 -26.54
N ASP A 378 -16.31 -3.67 -25.98
CA ASP A 378 -17.13 -2.59 -26.52
C ASP A 378 -16.41 -1.23 -26.40
N ALA A 379 -15.80 -0.81 -27.50
CA ALA A 379 -15.09 0.47 -27.59
C ALA A 379 -16.01 1.70 -27.36
N LYS A 380 -17.34 1.53 -27.44
CA LYS A 380 -18.34 2.58 -27.21
C LYS A 380 -18.92 2.56 -25.79
N ASN A 381 -18.48 1.65 -24.91
CA ASN A 381 -18.97 1.57 -23.54
C ASN A 381 -18.74 2.91 -22.80
N ALA A 382 -19.82 3.64 -22.54
CA ALA A 382 -19.76 4.98 -21.97
C ALA A 382 -19.16 5.03 -20.56
N ILE A 383 -19.41 3.99 -19.76
CA ILE A 383 -18.88 3.88 -18.38
C ILE A 383 -17.37 3.67 -18.44
N ALA A 384 -16.91 2.71 -19.25
CA ALA A 384 -15.50 2.39 -19.41
C ALA A 384 -14.72 3.58 -19.99
N ARG A 385 -15.25 4.28 -21.02
CA ARG A 385 -14.60 5.48 -21.59
C ARG A 385 -14.44 6.61 -20.57
N LYS A 386 -15.50 6.89 -19.78
CA LYS A 386 -15.44 7.90 -18.71
C LYS A 386 -14.47 7.49 -17.60
N ALA A 387 -14.39 6.19 -17.29
CA ALA A 387 -13.45 5.66 -16.32
C ALA A 387 -12.00 5.79 -16.81
N ALA A 388 -11.74 5.43 -18.06
CA ALA A 388 -10.45 5.54 -18.73
C ALA A 388 -9.91 6.97 -18.73
N GLN A 389 -10.73 7.96 -19.13
CA GLN A 389 -10.30 9.36 -19.15
C GLN A 389 -9.86 9.83 -17.75
N LYS A 390 -10.66 9.54 -16.72
CA LYS A 390 -10.31 9.90 -15.33
C LYS A 390 -9.02 9.22 -14.86
N TRP A 391 -8.75 7.99 -15.29
CA TRP A 391 -7.52 7.29 -14.97
C TRP A 391 -6.32 7.96 -15.64
N ILE A 392 -6.41 8.24 -16.94
CA ILE A 392 -5.37 8.93 -17.71
C ILE A 392 -5.04 10.29 -17.08
N ASP A 393 -6.07 11.08 -16.73
CA ASP A 393 -5.89 12.40 -16.10
C ASP A 393 -5.15 12.31 -14.75
N LYS A 394 -5.38 11.23 -13.99
CA LYS A 394 -4.78 11.02 -12.67
C LYS A 394 -3.37 10.43 -12.75
N ASN A 395 -3.11 9.57 -13.73
CA ASN A 395 -1.90 8.75 -13.84
C ASN A 395 -1.25 8.88 -15.24
N PRO A 396 -0.94 10.08 -15.73
CA PRO A 396 -0.60 10.30 -17.15
C PRO A 396 0.65 9.55 -17.64
N ASN A 397 1.55 9.19 -16.73
CA ASN A 397 2.84 8.56 -17.06
C ASN A 397 2.84 7.02 -16.92
N GLU A 398 1.74 6.42 -16.47
CA GLU A 398 1.67 4.97 -16.28
C GLU A 398 1.46 4.22 -17.60
N LYS A 399 1.96 2.97 -17.66
CA LYS A 399 1.85 2.11 -18.85
C LYS A 399 0.39 1.93 -19.28
N GLN A 400 -0.50 1.70 -18.32
CA GLN A 400 -1.93 1.49 -18.54
C GLN A 400 -2.59 2.73 -19.14
N SER A 401 -2.15 3.94 -18.78
CA SER A 401 -2.67 5.18 -19.38
C SER A 401 -2.37 5.29 -20.86
N LYS A 402 -1.20 4.79 -21.30
CA LYS A 402 -0.86 4.72 -22.74
C LYS A 402 -1.76 3.74 -23.49
N GLU A 403 -2.03 2.57 -22.92
CA GLU A 403 -2.95 1.59 -23.52
C GLU A 403 -4.38 2.14 -23.60
N LEU A 404 -4.84 2.82 -22.55
CA LEU A 404 -6.15 3.46 -22.53
C LEU A 404 -6.26 4.61 -23.55
N GLN A 405 -5.21 5.43 -23.73
CA GLN A 405 -5.16 6.47 -24.77
C GLN A 405 -5.35 5.85 -26.17
N LEU A 406 -4.63 4.76 -26.46
CA LEU A 406 -4.77 4.02 -27.71
C LEU A 406 -6.20 3.50 -27.92
N LEU A 407 -6.81 2.91 -26.88
CA LEU A 407 -8.20 2.40 -26.95
C LEU A 407 -9.24 3.51 -27.08
N LEU A 408 -8.96 4.71 -26.56
CA LEU A 408 -9.85 5.87 -26.70
C LEU A 408 -9.71 6.59 -28.04
N GLY A 409 -8.58 6.40 -28.74
CA GLY A 409 -8.23 7.10 -29.97
C GLY A 409 -7.73 8.53 -29.74
N VAL A 410 -7.01 8.76 -28.63
CA VAL A 410 -6.49 10.06 -28.19
C VAL A 410 -4.97 10.10 -28.23
#